data_AF-A0A6I8MZR9-F1
#
_entry.id   AF-A0A6I8MZR9-F1
#
_cell.length_a   1.000
_cell.length_b   1.000
_cell.length_c   1.000
_cell.angle_alpha   90.00
_cell.angle_beta   90.00
_cell.angle_gamma   90.00
#
_symmetry.space_group_name_H-M   'P 1'
#
loop_
_entity.id
_entity.type
_entity.pdbx_description
1 polymer ?
#
loop_
_entity_poly.entity_id
_entity_poly.type
_entity_poly.pdbx_seq_one_letter_code
_entity_poly.pdbx_strand_id
1 'polypeptide(L)' 'VVKQPKMVFCYICGRAYGTKSISIHEPQCLQKWHAENNALPKKLQKPEPQKPEDRSKD' A
#
# COMPACT_ATOMS: atom_id res chain seq x y z
N VAL A 1 -20.37 -18.62 15.77
CA VAL A 1 -19.52 -17.40 15.82
C VAL A 1 -19.12 -17.04 14.40
N VAL A 2 -19.52 -15.87 13.89
CA VAL A 2 -19.08 -15.41 12.56
C VAL A 2 -17.64 -14.89 12.71
N LYS A 3 -16.67 -15.52 12.04
CA LYS A 3 -15.29 -15.00 12.00
C LYS A 3 -15.29 -13.71 11.18
N GLN A 4 -14.86 -12.60 11.78
CA GLN A 4 -14.64 -11.36 11.04
C GLN A 4 -13.50 -11.56 10.04
N PRO A 5 -13.64 -11.09 8.78
CA PRO A 5 -12.59 -11.21 7.79
C PRO A 5 -11.36 -10.39 8.22
N LYS A 6 -10.17 -10.98 8.07
CA LYS A 6 -8.91 -10.29 8.31
C LYS A 6 -8.75 -9.14 7.32
N MET A 7 -8.50 -7.94 7.84
CA MET A 7 -8.21 -6.74 7.06
C MET A 7 -6.73 -6.41 7.14
N VAL A 8 -6.15 -5.93 6.04
CA VAL A 8 -4.76 -5.49 5.92
C VAL A 8 -4.74 -4.04 5.45
N PHE A 9 -3.86 -3.23 6.02
CA PHE A 9 -3.70 -1.83 5.64
C PHE A 9 -2.69 -1.70 4.51
N CYS A 10 -3.03 -0.91 3.49
CA CYS A 10 -2.09 -0.54 2.43
C CYS A 10 -0.96 0.31 3.01
N TYR A 11 0.29 -0.12 2.84
CA TYR A 11 1.47 0.60 3.34
C TYR A 11 1.71 1.94 2.63
N ILE A 12 1.06 2.18 1.49
CA ILE A 12 1.18 3.41 0.70
C ILE A 12 0.14 4.45 1.15
N CYS A 13 -1.13 4.05 1.27
CA CYS A 13 -2.24 5.00 1.50
C CYS A 13 -2.98 4.82 2.84
N GLY A 14 -2.63 3.81 3.65
CA GLY A 14 -3.20 3.57 4.97
C GLY A 14 -4.66 3.07 4.99
N ARG A 15 -5.27 2.78 3.83
CA ARG A 15 -6.64 2.27 3.74
C ARG A 15 -6.69 0.76 4.00
N ALA A 16 -7.79 0.29 4.58
CA ALA A 16 -8.01 -1.12 4.89
C ALA A 16 -8.63 -1.88 3.71
N TYR A 17 -8.09 -3.07 3.43
CA TYR A 17 -8.55 -3.97 2.38
C TYR A 17 -8.60 -5.41 2.90
N GLY A 18 -9.40 -6.25 2.25
CA GLY A 18 -9.34 -7.69 2.49
C GLY A 18 -8.04 -8.28 1.93
N THR A 19 -7.60 -9.42 2.46
CA THR A 19 -6.35 -10.08 2.05
C THR A 19 -6.26 -10.40 0.55
N LYS A 20 -7.39 -10.61 -0.13
CA LYS A 20 -7.42 -10.81 -1.58
C LYS A 20 -7.40 -9.50 -2.37
N SER A 21 -8.12 -8.48 -1.90
CA SER A 21 -8.21 -7.20 -2.61
C SER A 21 -6.97 -6.33 -2.44
N ILE A 22 -6.22 -6.50 -1.34
CA ILE A 22 -4.96 -5.77 -1.12
C ILE A 22 -3.91 -6.07 -2.20
N SER A 23 -3.78 -7.33 -2.64
CA SER A 23 -2.84 -7.74 -3.70
C SER A 23 -3.14 -7.09 -5.05
N ILE A 24 -4.40 -6.70 -5.29
CA ILE A 24 -4.82 -5.98 -6.50
C ILE A 24 -4.68 -4.46 -6.30
N HIS A 25 -4.94 -3.98 -5.09
CA HIS A 25 -4.88 -2.57 -4.74
C HIS A 25 -3.45 -2.01 -4.70
N GLU A 26 -2.52 -2.67 -4.00
CA GLU A 26 -1.15 -2.18 -3.81
C GLU A 26 -0.44 -1.78 -5.12
N PRO A 27 -0.41 -2.62 -6.19
CA PRO A 27 0.26 -2.22 -7.43
C PRO A 27 -0.41 -1.02 -8.11
N GLN A 28 -1.73 -0.88 -8.01
CA GLN A 28 -2.45 0.28 -8.56
C GLN A 28 -2.20 1.55 -7.72
N CYS A 29 -2.15 1.40 -6.40
CA CYS A 29 -1.86 2.49 -5.49
C CYS A 29 -0.43 3.01 -5.69
N LEU A 30 0.53 2.13 -5.93
CA LEU A 30 1.91 2.49 -6.20
C LEU A 30 2.06 3.24 -7.53
N GLN A 31 1.39 2.77 -8.60
CA GLN A 31 1.35 3.48 -9.87
C GLN A 31 0.80 4.90 -9.73
N LYS A 32 -0.30 5.06 -8.98
CA LYS A 32 -0.87 6.37 -8.70
C LYS A 32 0.10 7.25 -7.92
N TRP A 33 0.73 6.70 -6.88
CA TRP A 33 1.73 7.41 -6.07
C TRP A 33 2.89 7.90 -6.94
N HIS A 34 3.40 7.08 -7.87
CA HIS A 34 4.45 7.51 -8.80
C HIS A 34 4.02 8.66 -9.68
N ALA A 35 2.80 8.62 -10.24
CA ALA A 35 2.28 9.69 -11.06
C ALA A 35 2.18 11.01 -10.26
N GLU A 36 1.64 10.95 -9.04
CA GLU A 36 1.53 12.11 -8.15
C GLU A 36 2.91 12.63 -7.72
N ASN A 37 3.85 11.74 -7.39
CA ASN A 37 5.20 12.09 -6.98
C ASN A 37 6.02 12.69 -8.14
N ASN A 38 5.94 12.11 -9.33
CA ASN A 38 6.67 12.61 -10.51
C ASN A 38 6.16 13.97 -10.99
N ALA A 39 4.90 14.31 -10.70
CA ALA A 39 4.35 15.63 -10.97
C ALA A 39 4.87 16.72 -10.00
N LEU A 40 5.49 16.33 -8.87
CA LEU A 40 6.10 17.28 -7.96
C LEU A 40 7.46 17.79 -8.50
N PRO A 41 7.85 19.03 -8.18
CA PRO A 41 9.22 19.49 -8.38
C PRO A 41 10.22 18.52 -7.74
N LYS A 42 11.37 18.27 -8.38
CA LYS A 42 12.38 17.28 -7.92
C LYS A 42 12.73 17.40 -6.42
N LYS A 43 12.69 18.61 -5.87
CA LYS A 43 12.99 18.89 -4.45
C LYS A 43 11.91 18.41 -3.47
N LEU A 44 10.69 18.19 -3.95
CA LEU A 44 9.52 17.75 -3.20
C LEU A 44 9.18 16.27 -3.45
N GLN A 45 9.81 15.67 -4.46
CA GLN A 45 9.67 14.24 -4.73
C GLN A 45 10.17 13.44 -3.53
N LYS A 46 9.39 12.45 -3.13
CA LYS A 46 9.71 11.53 -2.04
C LYS A 46 10.31 10.25 -2.62
N PRO A 47 11.14 9.53 -1.84
CA PRO A 47 11.54 8.17 -2.19
C PRO A 47 10.33 7.24 -2.22
N GLU A 48 10.43 6.17 -2.99
CA GLU A 48 9.38 5.15 -3.08
C GLU A 48 9.02 4.58 -1.70
N PRO A 49 7.72 4.41 -1.38
CA PRO A 49 7.31 3.78 -0.13
C PRO A 49 7.85 2.35 -0.04
N GLN A 50 8.50 2.02 1.08
CA GLN A 50 9.04 0.68 1.32
C GLN A 50 7.92 -0.25 1.79
N LYS A 51 7.73 -1.38 1.12
CA LYS A 51 6.82 -2.42 1.60
C LYS A 51 7.43 -3.06 2.85
N PRO A 52 6.73 -3.09 4.00
CA PRO A 52 7.25 -3.75 5.18
C PRO A 52 7.49 -5.23 4.87
N GLU A 53 8.66 -5.73 5.24
CA GLU A 53 8.95 -7.15 5.15
C GLU A 53 7.90 -7.91 5.97
N ASP A 54 7.31 -8.92 5.34
CA ASP A 54 6.20 -9.70 5.89
C ASP A 54 6.61 -10.29 7.25
N ARG A 55 6.00 -9.79 8.32
CA ARG A 55 6.18 -10.29 9.69
C ARG A 55 5.50 -11.65 9.93
N SER A 56 5.04 -12.38 8.91
CA SER A 56 4.33 -13.66 9.11
C SER A 56 5.25 -14.86 9.35
N LYS A 57 6.49 -14.63 9.83
CA LYS A 57 7.35 -15.68 10.36
C LYS A 57 7.45 -15.59 11.88
N ASP A 58 6.32 -15.66 12.56
CA ASP A 58 6.23 -16.00 13.99
C ASP A 58 4.94 -16.80 14.23
#